data_AF-A0A645CTX0-F1
#
_entry.id   AF-A0A645CTX0-F1
#
_cell.length_a   1.000
_cell.length_b   1.000
_cell.length_c   1.000
_cell.angle_alpha   90.00
_cell.angle_beta   90.00
_cell.angle_gamma   90.00
#
_symmetry.space_group_name_H-M   'P 1'
#
loop_
_entity.id
_entity.type
_entity.pdbx_description
1 polymer ?
#
loop_
_entity_poly.entity_id
_entity_poly.type
_entity_poly.pdbx_seq_one_letter_code
_entity_poly.pdbx_strand_id
1 'polypeptide(L)'
;MTVVRKNIILVSIAAMALLLFMPGLSEARLSAEDARAVWSKVAKATELTELPFSIKQETVPNAWVTNGSSVTVTTGLLELLDTQSELYGVLSHEAGHAKLNHYENTVKRGVGLSVAATLLGKLFGGGIAETAAGVGANLAYAGWSREQEVEADDYSVHLAHKMGEDPVGLYSALLKLSKNGKRGEPSGFNSHPPDERRLLHLRNEILSLNPKAKFPDGSEKGAVQQPQSQSAGEPENTVAKKGGYDIDAAIERMKKEEAAKVKAAEQNS
;
A
#
# COMPACT_ATOMS: atom_id res chain seq x y z
N MET A 1 74.00 7.46 22.65
CA MET A 1 73.03 6.52 22.05
C MET A 1 71.80 6.41 22.93
N THR A 2 70.76 7.24 22.75
CA THR A 2 69.36 6.94 23.16
C THR A 2 68.46 8.13 22.82
N VAL A 3 67.81 8.14 21.65
CA VAL A 3 66.50 8.82 21.47
C VAL A 3 65.79 8.18 20.28
N VAL A 4 65.03 7.09 20.50
CA VAL A 4 63.84 6.80 19.68
C VAL A 4 62.90 5.99 20.58
N ARG A 5 61.78 6.59 20.98
CA ARG A 5 60.48 5.96 21.30
C ARG A 5 59.55 6.98 21.95
N LYS A 6 59.05 7.92 21.16
CA LYS A 6 57.80 8.64 21.38
C LYS A 6 57.24 8.85 19.99
N ASN A 7 56.20 8.10 19.61
CA ASN A 7 55.29 8.41 18.49
C ASN A 7 54.16 7.39 18.27
N ILE A 8 53.94 6.41 19.16
CA ILE A 8 52.90 5.38 18.95
C ILE A 8 51.53 5.76 19.58
N ILE A 9 51.42 6.82 20.40
CA ILE A 9 50.18 7.09 21.15
C ILE A 9 49.26 8.15 20.48
N LEU A 10 49.72 8.88 19.46
CA LEU A 10 48.94 9.99 18.88
C LEU A 10 48.02 9.62 17.70
N VAL A 11 48.08 8.39 17.18
CA VAL A 11 47.27 7.98 16.02
C VAL A 11 45.88 7.45 16.41
N SER A 12 45.67 7.04 17.68
CA SER A 12 44.40 6.39 18.09
C SER A 12 43.27 7.35 18.47
N ILE A 13 43.54 8.64 18.71
CA ILE A 13 42.49 9.60 19.13
C ILE A 13 41.86 10.29 17.91
N ALA A 14 42.62 10.52 16.83
CA ALA A 14 42.12 11.16 15.62
C ALA A 14 41.13 10.28 14.83
N ALA A 15 41.27 8.95 14.90
CA ALA A 15 40.32 8.03 14.25
C ALA A 15 38.97 7.94 14.98
N MET A 16 38.94 8.21 16.30
CA MET A 16 37.71 8.14 17.08
C MET A 16 36.90 9.44 17.05
N ALA A 17 37.55 10.58 16.75
CA ALA A 17 36.87 11.86 16.57
C ALA A 17 36.24 12.04 15.17
N LEU A 18 36.68 11.27 14.17
CA LEU A 18 36.14 11.36 12.80
C LEU A 18 34.82 10.57 12.61
N LEU A 19 34.43 9.75 13.58
CA LEU A 19 33.15 9.01 13.59
C LEU A 19 31.96 9.82 14.14
N LEU A 20 32.19 11.03 14.68
CA LEU A 20 31.15 11.86 15.30
C LEU A 20 30.55 12.92 14.37
N PHE A 21 30.91 12.92 13.08
CA PHE A 21 30.40 13.89 12.10
C PHE A 21 30.02 13.24 10.76
N MET A 22 29.32 12.11 10.81
CA MET A 22 28.44 11.71 9.71
C MET A 22 27.07 12.36 9.95
N PRO A 23 26.65 13.37 9.17
CA PRO A 23 25.29 13.86 9.26
C PRO A 23 24.33 12.77 8.73
N GLY A 24 23.62 12.13 9.67
CA GLY A 24 22.25 11.65 9.49
C GLY A 24 22.04 10.45 8.58
N LEU A 25 22.39 9.25 9.05
CA LEU A 25 21.39 8.18 9.01
C LEU A 25 20.44 8.53 10.16
N SER A 26 19.36 9.24 9.86
CA SER A 26 18.26 9.38 10.82
C SER A 26 17.88 7.97 11.23
N GLU A 27 17.98 7.63 12.52
CA GLU A 27 17.27 6.47 13.02
C GLU A 27 15.81 6.58 12.54
N ALA A 28 15.27 5.50 11.99
CA ALA A 28 13.89 5.50 11.53
C ALA A 28 12.97 5.93 12.67
N ARG A 29 11.96 6.76 12.37
CA ARG A 29 11.02 7.24 13.38
C ARG A 29 10.23 6.08 13.99
N LEU A 30 9.90 5.09 13.16
CA LEU A 30 9.41 3.79 13.59
C LEU A 30 10.53 2.75 13.47
N SER A 31 10.66 1.89 14.48
CA SER A 31 11.65 0.82 14.46
C SER A 31 11.15 -0.40 13.67
N ALA A 32 12.07 -1.31 13.32
CA ALA A 32 11.70 -2.62 12.78
C ALA A 32 10.88 -3.47 13.77
N GLU A 33 10.98 -3.21 15.07
CA GLU A 33 10.16 -3.86 16.09
C GLU A 33 8.72 -3.34 16.07
N ASP A 34 8.53 -2.02 15.98
CA ASP A 34 7.22 -1.39 15.79
C ASP A 34 6.53 -1.97 14.55
N ALA A 35 7.27 -2.09 13.45
CA ALA A 35 6.74 -2.60 12.20
C ALA A 35 6.27 -4.07 12.30
N ARG A 36 7.04 -4.92 13.01
CA ARG A 36 6.63 -6.31 13.28
C ARG A 36 5.42 -6.39 14.20
N ALA A 37 5.36 -5.56 15.24
CA ALA A 37 4.24 -5.52 16.16
C ALA A 37 2.95 -5.08 15.45
N VAL A 38 3.03 -4.05 14.61
CA VAL A 38 1.90 -3.58 13.81
C VAL A 38 1.46 -4.63 12.79
N TRP A 39 2.40 -5.27 12.07
CA TRP A 39 2.05 -6.37 11.16
C TRP A 39 1.37 -7.53 11.91
N SER A 40 1.84 -7.91 13.09
CA SER A 40 1.22 -8.99 13.88
C SER A 40 -0.25 -8.71 14.19
N LYS A 41 -0.59 -7.45 14.53
CA LYS A 41 -1.98 -7.04 14.73
C LYS A 41 -2.82 -7.15 13.46
N VAL A 42 -2.31 -6.62 12.35
CA VAL A 42 -3.01 -6.67 11.04
C VAL A 42 -3.19 -8.12 10.61
N ALA A 43 -2.12 -8.91 10.59
CA ALA A 43 -2.13 -10.31 10.18
C ALA A 43 -3.13 -11.14 10.99
N LYS A 44 -3.22 -10.93 12.31
CA LYS A 44 -4.22 -11.59 13.15
C LYS A 44 -5.64 -11.17 12.77
N ALA A 45 -5.87 -9.87 12.54
CA ALA A 45 -7.19 -9.34 12.19
C ALA A 45 -7.66 -9.79 10.79
N THR A 46 -6.73 -10.05 9.87
CA THR A 46 -7.02 -10.45 8.49
C THR A 46 -6.85 -11.96 8.22
N GLU A 47 -6.48 -12.74 9.23
CA GLU A 47 -6.16 -14.17 9.11
C GLU A 47 -4.97 -14.44 8.14
N LEU A 48 -4.02 -13.51 8.05
CA LEU A 48 -2.80 -13.60 7.22
C LEU A 48 -1.55 -13.91 8.06
N THR A 49 -1.70 -14.66 9.16
CA THR A 49 -0.63 -14.90 10.14
C THR A 49 0.56 -15.67 9.59
N GLU A 50 0.37 -16.44 8.53
CA GLU A 50 1.41 -17.27 7.91
C GLU A 50 2.32 -16.47 6.96
N LEU A 51 2.01 -15.21 6.65
CA LEU A 51 2.82 -14.41 5.74
C LEU A 51 4.11 -13.95 6.42
N PRO A 52 5.29 -14.33 5.88
CA PRO A 52 6.56 -13.79 6.33
C PRO A 52 6.59 -12.27 6.21
N PHE A 53 7.10 -11.60 7.24
CA PHE A 53 7.29 -10.16 7.28
C PHE A 53 8.76 -9.80 7.19
N SER A 54 9.11 -8.86 6.32
CA SER A 54 10.49 -8.41 6.13
C SER A 54 10.62 -6.90 6.06
N ILE A 55 11.78 -6.40 6.50
CA ILE A 55 12.18 -5.01 6.33
C ILE A 55 13.24 -4.94 5.26
N LYS A 56 12.99 -4.17 4.21
CA LYS A 56 13.93 -3.93 3.12
C LYS A 56 14.68 -2.62 3.36
N GLN A 57 16.01 -2.67 3.25
CA GLN A 57 16.87 -1.49 3.34
C GLN A 57 16.77 -0.67 2.05
N GLU A 58 15.85 0.28 2.01
CA GLU A 58 15.56 1.10 0.84
C GLU A 58 15.00 2.45 1.31
N THR A 59 15.59 3.55 0.83
CA THR A 59 15.23 4.91 1.26
C THR A 59 13.92 5.40 0.63
N VAL A 60 13.49 4.78 -0.47
CA VAL A 60 12.20 5.08 -1.11
C VAL A 60 11.07 4.50 -0.24
N PRO A 61 10.13 5.33 0.26
CA PRO A 61 9.03 4.84 1.10
C PRO A 61 8.10 3.90 0.34
N ASN A 62 7.96 2.66 0.83
CA ASN A 62 7.07 1.66 0.25
C ASN A 62 6.66 0.56 1.23
N ALA A 63 5.52 -0.07 0.97
CA ALA A 63 5.12 -1.35 1.52
C ALA A 63 4.32 -2.15 0.48
N TRP A 64 4.41 -3.48 0.51
CA TRP A 64 3.60 -4.32 -0.38
C TRP A 64 3.41 -5.73 0.17
N VAL A 65 2.33 -6.37 -0.29
CA VAL A 65 2.13 -7.82 -0.17
C VAL A 65 2.51 -8.49 -1.50
N THR A 66 3.43 -9.44 -1.51
CA THR A 66 3.84 -10.12 -2.75
C THR A 66 2.93 -11.33 -3.00
N ASN A 67 1.87 -11.18 -3.80
CA ASN A 67 0.97 -12.27 -4.22
C ASN A 67 0.49 -13.19 -3.07
N GLY A 68 0.24 -12.63 -1.89
CA GLY A 68 -0.14 -13.40 -0.70
C GLY A 68 0.96 -14.31 -0.15
N SER A 69 2.23 -14.06 -0.45
CA SER A 69 3.37 -14.89 -0.03
C SER A 69 4.30 -14.22 0.97
N SER A 70 4.31 -12.89 1.05
CA SER A 70 5.11 -12.14 2.04
C SER A 70 4.64 -10.70 2.13
N VAL A 71 4.98 -10.05 3.24
CA VAL A 71 4.79 -8.61 3.47
C VAL A 71 6.15 -7.96 3.63
N THR A 72 6.37 -6.86 2.92
CA THR A 72 7.62 -6.11 2.99
C THR A 72 7.36 -4.65 3.25
N VAL A 73 8.18 -4.05 4.12
CA VAL A 73 8.19 -2.60 4.41
C VAL A 73 9.60 -2.07 4.19
N THR A 74 9.74 -0.88 3.59
CA THR A 74 11.05 -0.24 3.41
C THR A 74 11.43 0.60 4.62
N THR A 75 12.73 0.76 4.87
CA THR A 75 13.23 1.69 5.90
C THR A 75 12.81 3.13 5.65
N GLY A 76 12.73 3.56 4.39
CA GLY A 76 12.21 4.87 4.02
C GLY A 76 10.77 5.10 4.44
N LEU A 77 9.92 4.07 4.43
CA LEU A 77 8.56 4.21 4.94
C LEU A 77 8.55 4.40 6.46
N LEU A 78 9.38 3.63 7.18
CA LEU A 78 9.51 3.76 8.64
C LEU A 78 10.12 5.10 9.07
N GLU A 79 10.96 5.71 8.23
CA GLU A 79 11.48 7.07 8.42
C GLU A 79 10.41 8.15 8.16
N LEU A 80 9.51 7.92 7.20
CA LEU A 80 8.47 8.87 6.81
C LEU A 80 7.31 8.95 7.82
N LEU A 81 6.90 7.80 8.37
CA LEU A 81 5.75 7.72 9.27
C LEU A 81 6.14 8.11 10.70
N ASP A 82 5.22 8.75 11.42
CA ASP A 82 5.46 9.22 12.80
C ASP A 82 4.78 8.30 13.83
N THR A 83 3.79 7.51 13.42
CA THR A 83 2.94 6.75 14.36
C THR A 83 2.71 5.32 13.89
N GLN A 84 2.50 4.42 14.84
CA GLN A 84 2.10 3.04 14.54
C GLN A 84 0.72 2.96 13.86
N SER A 85 -0.20 3.92 14.08
CA SER A 85 -1.50 3.95 13.42
C SER A 85 -1.39 4.24 11.92
N GLU A 86 -0.46 5.12 11.52
CA GLU A 86 -0.15 5.33 10.11
C GLU A 86 0.37 4.06 9.45
N LEU A 87 1.30 3.35 10.11
CA LEU A 87 1.81 2.09 9.59
C LEU A 87 0.73 1.01 9.56
N TYR A 88 -0.16 0.98 10.55
CA TYR A 88 -1.30 0.07 10.59
C TYR A 88 -2.23 0.31 9.40
N GLY A 89 -2.52 1.57 9.09
CA GLY A 89 -3.34 1.96 7.94
C GLY A 89 -2.74 1.48 6.61
N VAL A 90 -1.43 1.68 6.41
CA VAL A 90 -0.73 1.20 5.21
C VAL A 90 -0.74 -0.32 5.12
N LEU A 91 -0.38 -1.04 6.19
CA LEU A 91 -0.35 -2.50 6.16
C LEU A 91 -1.75 -3.13 6.03
N SER A 92 -2.77 -2.49 6.60
CA SER A 92 -4.16 -2.93 6.43
C SER A 92 -4.69 -2.69 5.02
N HIS A 93 -4.23 -1.63 4.36
CA HIS A 93 -4.52 -1.37 2.94
C HIS A 93 -3.89 -2.45 2.05
N GLU A 94 -2.60 -2.76 2.26
CA GLU A 94 -1.93 -3.86 1.55
C GLU A 94 -2.59 -5.23 1.81
N ALA A 95 -2.98 -5.49 3.06
CA ALA A 95 -3.76 -6.68 3.40
C ALA A 95 -5.13 -6.68 2.71
N GLY A 96 -5.77 -5.52 2.54
CA GLY A 96 -7.01 -5.34 1.78
C GLY A 96 -6.87 -5.82 0.34
N HIS A 97 -5.80 -5.46 -0.37
CA HIS A 97 -5.53 -5.98 -1.73
C HIS A 97 -5.46 -7.51 -1.78
N ALA A 98 -4.80 -8.12 -0.80
CA ALA A 98 -4.70 -9.57 -0.71
C ALA A 98 -6.07 -10.21 -0.43
N LYS A 99 -6.78 -9.68 0.56
CA LYS A 99 -8.08 -10.18 1.03
C LYS A 99 -9.20 -10.01 0.00
N LEU A 100 -9.15 -8.97 -0.82
CA LEU A 100 -10.11 -8.70 -1.89
C LEU A 100 -9.72 -9.34 -3.24
N ASN A 101 -8.74 -10.24 -3.24
CA ASN A 101 -8.29 -10.95 -4.45
C ASN A 101 -7.86 -10.01 -5.60
N HIS A 102 -7.39 -8.79 -5.29
CA HIS A 102 -7.04 -7.81 -6.32
C HIS A 102 -5.93 -8.35 -7.24
N TYR A 103 -4.93 -9.05 -6.70
CA TYR A 103 -3.84 -9.66 -7.47
C TYR A 103 -4.36 -10.61 -8.55
N GLU A 104 -5.23 -11.56 -8.19
CA GLU A 104 -5.81 -12.50 -9.15
C GLU A 104 -6.66 -11.80 -10.19
N ASN A 105 -7.42 -10.78 -9.79
CA ASN A 105 -8.27 -10.01 -10.71
C ASN A 105 -7.42 -9.25 -11.73
N THR A 106 -6.31 -8.65 -11.30
CA THR A 106 -5.37 -7.95 -12.19
C THR A 106 -4.68 -8.93 -13.14
N VAL A 107 -4.24 -10.10 -12.65
CA VAL A 107 -3.65 -11.15 -13.50
C VAL A 107 -4.67 -11.67 -14.52
N LYS A 108 -5.90 -11.99 -14.10
CA LYS A 108 -6.99 -12.45 -14.98
C LYS A 108 -7.32 -11.41 -16.05
N ARG A 109 -7.40 -10.12 -15.69
CA ARG A 109 -7.58 -9.02 -16.65
C ARG A 109 -6.43 -8.98 -17.66
N GLY A 110 -5.18 -9.10 -17.23
CA GLY A 110 -4.03 -9.13 -18.12
C GLY A 110 -4.01 -10.31 -19.09
N VAL A 111 -4.35 -11.50 -18.61
CA VAL A 111 -4.50 -12.70 -19.45
C VAL A 111 -5.66 -12.51 -20.44
N GLY A 112 -6.81 -12.02 -19.98
CA GLY A 112 -7.97 -11.75 -20.82
C GLY A 112 -7.67 -10.73 -21.93
N LEU A 113 -6.99 -9.63 -21.59
CA LEU A 113 -6.54 -8.62 -22.56
C LEU A 113 -5.54 -9.21 -23.57
N SER A 114 -4.61 -10.06 -23.12
CA SER A 114 -3.65 -10.73 -24.00
C SER A 114 -4.32 -11.70 -24.98
N VAL A 115 -5.33 -12.45 -24.52
CA VAL A 115 -6.14 -13.34 -25.36
C VAL A 115 -6.97 -12.52 -26.36
N ALA A 116 -7.65 -11.47 -25.91
CA ALA A 116 -8.43 -10.58 -26.77
C ALA A 116 -7.56 -9.91 -27.85
N ALA A 117 -6.38 -9.40 -27.48
CA ALA A 117 -5.38 -8.86 -28.40
C ALA A 117 -4.95 -9.87 -29.46
N THR A 118 -4.72 -11.12 -29.06
CA THR A 118 -4.35 -12.21 -29.98
C THR A 118 -5.47 -12.52 -30.98
N LEU A 119 -6.73 -12.52 -30.52
CA LEU A 119 -7.90 -12.74 -31.38
C LEU A 119 -8.13 -11.58 -32.37
N LEU A 120 -8.01 -10.34 -31.90
CA LEU A 120 -8.14 -9.14 -32.73
C LEU A 120 -7.01 -9.04 -33.77
N GLY A 121 -5.76 -9.33 -33.39
CA GLY A 121 -4.62 -9.36 -34.32
C GLY A 121 -4.81 -10.39 -35.45
N LYS A 122 -5.38 -11.57 -35.13
CA LYS A 122 -5.75 -12.58 -36.13
C LYS A 122 -6.90 -12.14 -37.03
N LEU A 123 -7.85 -11.37 -36.52
CA LEU A 123 -9.04 -10.94 -37.27
C LEU A 123 -8.76 -9.75 -38.21
N PHE A 124 -7.88 -8.83 -37.79
CA PHE A 124 -7.62 -7.56 -38.51
C PHE A 124 -6.27 -7.53 -39.25
N GLY A 125 -5.49 -8.62 -39.24
CA GLY A 125 -4.24 -8.73 -39.99
C GLY A 125 -3.08 -7.85 -39.48
N GLY A 126 -3.23 -7.26 -38.29
CA GLY A 126 -2.19 -6.48 -37.63
C GLY A 126 -1.11 -7.37 -36.99
N GLY A 127 0.13 -6.88 -36.94
CA GLY A 127 1.26 -7.60 -36.35
C GLY A 127 1.00 -7.95 -34.88
N ILE A 128 1.09 -9.25 -34.56
CA ILE A 128 0.92 -9.79 -33.20
C ILE A 128 1.87 -9.09 -32.21
N ALA A 129 3.05 -8.67 -32.67
CA ALA A 129 4.08 -8.01 -31.87
C ALA A 129 3.70 -6.60 -31.38
N GLU A 130 3.07 -5.75 -32.20
CA GLU A 130 2.68 -4.39 -31.80
C GLU A 130 1.50 -4.40 -30.83
N THR A 131 0.55 -5.32 -31.04
CA THR A 131 -0.59 -5.49 -30.12
C THR A 131 -0.12 -6.08 -28.78
N ALA A 132 0.78 -7.06 -28.80
CA ALA A 132 1.37 -7.64 -27.59
C ALA A 132 2.26 -6.64 -26.83
N ALA A 133 3.01 -5.78 -27.53
CA ALA A 133 3.81 -4.73 -26.91
C ALA A 133 2.93 -3.66 -26.24
N GLY A 134 1.81 -3.27 -26.85
CA GLY A 134 0.84 -2.34 -26.26
C GLY A 134 0.14 -2.90 -25.02
N VAL A 135 -0.25 -4.18 -25.04
CA VAL A 135 -0.84 -4.85 -23.86
C VAL A 135 0.21 -5.08 -22.77
N GLY A 136 1.41 -5.50 -23.13
CA GLY A 136 2.53 -5.69 -22.20
C GLY A 136 2.98 -4.40 -21.52
N ALA A 137 3.03 -3.29 -22.26
CA ALA A 137 3.30 -1.97 -21.71
C ALA A 137 2.18 -1.50 -20.77
N ASN A 138 0.90 -1.71 -21.13
CA ASN A 138 -0.22 -1.40 -20.24
C ASN A 138 -0.23 -2.26 -18.98
N LEU A 139 0.17 -3.53 -19.04
CA LEU A 139 0.26 -4.40 -17.86
C LEU A 139 1.46 -4.09 -16.97
N ALA A 140 2.60 -3.72 -17.55
CA ALA A 140 3.77 -3.27 -16.81
C ALA A 140 3.55 -1.89 -16.14
N TYR A 141 2.64 -1.07 -16.68
CA TYR A 141 2.19 0.21 -16.11
C TYR A 141 0.91 0.10 -15.27
N ALA A 142 0.18 -1.02 -15.32
CA ALA A 142 -1.08 -1.18 -14.61
C ALA A 142 -0.81 -1.41 -13.13
N GLY A 143 -0.73 -0.30 -12.41
CA GLY A 143 -1.08 -0.26 -10.99
C GLY A 143 -2.50 -0.79 -10.75
N TRP A 144 -2.96 -0.69 -9.51
CA TRP A 144 -4.33 -1.05 -9.18
C TRP A 144 -5.34 -0.12 -9.87
N SER A 145 -6.50 -0.66 -10.27
CA SER A 145 -7.61 0.19 -10.73
C SER A 145 -8.07 1.13 -9.61
N ARG A 146 -8.65 2.27 -9.96
CA ARG A 146 -9.13 3.26 -8.98
C ARG A 146 -10.13 2.67 -8.01
N GLU A 147 -10.97 1.76 -8.51
CA GLU A 147 -11.97 1.04 -7.75
C GLU A 147 -11.30 0.10 -6.72
N GLN A 148 -10.25 -0.62 -7.12
CA GLN A 148 -9.48 -1.47 -6.22
C GLN A 148 -8.78 -0.68 -5.11
N GLU A 149 -8.27 0.52 -5.42
CA GLU A 149 -7.69 1.41 -4.41
C GLU A 149 -8.73 1.87 -3.38
N VAL A 150 -9.90 2.29 -3.84
CA VAL A 150 -11.01 2.71 -2.96
C VAL A 150 -11.50 1.54 -2.09
N GLU A 151 -11.62 0.34 -2.66
CA GLU A 151 -12.01 -0.85 -1.90
C GLU A 151 -10.97 -1.23 -0.84
N ALA A 152 -9.66 -1.09 -1.13
CA ALA A 152 -8.59 -1.33 -0.16
C ALA A 152 -8.50 -0.22 0.92
N ASP A 153 -8.79 1.03 0.54
CA ASP A 153 -8.92 2.17 1.47
C ASP A 153 -10.05 1.95 2.47
N ASP A 154 -11.24 1.60 1.97
CA ASP A 154 -12.40 1.27 2.80
C ASP A 154 -12.10 0.10 3.72
N TYR A 155 -11.52 -0.98 3.18
CA TYR A 155 -11.13 -2.13 3.98
C TYR A 155 -10.22 -1.73 5.14
N SER A 156 -9.20 -0.91 4.89
CA SER A 156 -8.23 -0.47 5.90
C SER A 156 -8.89 0.39 7.00
N VAL A 157 -9.70 1.38 6.61
CA VAL A 157 -10.39 2.28 7.55
C VAL A 157 -11.38 1.51 8.42
N HIS A 158 -12.15 0.61 7.84
CA HIS A 158 -13.11 -0.21 8.56
C HIS A 158 -12.45 -1.23 9.47
N LEU A 159 -11.36 -1.86 9.02
CA LEU A 159 -10.58 -2.77 9.86
C LEU A 159 -10.00 -2.03 11.06
N ALA A 160 -9.39 -0.86 10.86
CA ALA A 160 -8.86 -0.05 11.94
C ALA A 160 -9.95 0.31 12.96
N HIS A 161 -11.09 0.82 12.48
CA HIS A 161 -12.23 1.15 13.33
C HIS A 161 -12.73 -0.06 14.14
N LYS A 162 -12.91 -1.22 13.47
CA LYS A 162 -13.38 -2.46 14.09
C LYS A 162 -12.40 -2.99 15.15
N MET A 163 -11.10 -2.86 14.91
CA MET A 163 -10.06 -3.34 15.82
C MET A 163 -9.71 -2.34 16.94
N GLY A 164 -10.36 -1.18 16.97
CA GLY A 164 -10.10 -0.13 17.96
C GLY A 164 -8.79 0.65 17.72
N GLU A 165 -8.22 0.54 16.52
CA GLU A 165 -7.10 1.35 16.05
C GLU A 165 -7.63 2.68 15.47
N ASP A 166 -6.74 3.67 15.31
CA ASP A 166 -7.14 4.98 14.77
C ASP A 166 -7.34 4.92 13.23
N PRO A 167 -8.58 5.07 12.73
CA PRO A 167 -8.85 5.00 11.29
C PRO A 167 -8.28 6.21 10.52
N VAL A 168 -7.86 7.28 11.20
CA VAL A 168 -7.15 8.42 10.57
C VAL A 168 -5.76 8.02 10.08
N GLY A 169 -5.19 6.92 10.58
CA GLY A 169 -3.83 6.48 10.25
C GLY A 169 -3.54 6.41 8.75
N LEU A 170 -4.41 5.77 7.96
CA LEU A 170 -4.22 5.65 6.51
C LEU A 170 -4.27 7.03 5.82
N TYR A 171 -5.22 7.89 6.18
CA TYR A 171 -5.29 9.26 5.65
C TYR A 171 -4.00 10.03 5.92
N SER A 172 -3.49 9.96 7.15
CA SER A 172 -2.27 10.67 7.55
C SER A 172 -1.05 10.14 6.78
N ALA A 173 -0.93 8.82 6.62
CA ALA A 173 0.12 8.20 5.82
C ALA A 173 0.08 8.65 4.35
N LEU A 174 -1.09 8.60 3.70
CA LEU A 174 -1.25 9.04 2.31
C LEU A 174 -0.95 10.54 2.14
N LEU A 175 -1.36 11.38 3.10
CA LEU A 175 -1.06 12.80 3.08
C LEU A 175 0.45 13.08 3.18
N LYS A 176 1.20 12.27 3.92
CA LYS A 176 2.67 12.37 3.98
C LYS A 176 3.32 11.91 2.68
N LEU A 177 2.85 10.80 2.13
CA LEU A 177 3.34 10.26 0.86
C LEU A 177 3.10 11.24 -0.29
N SER A 178 1.93 11.89 -0.36
CA SER A 178 1.62 12.89 -1.39
C SER A 178 2.53 14.13 -1.32
N LYS A 179 2.97 14.51 -0.12
CA LYS A 179 3.92 15.61 0.11
C LYS A 179 5.38 15.20 -0.13
N ASN A 180 5.72 13.93 0.07
CA ASN A 180 7.07 13.42 -0.13
C ASN A 180 7.40 13.21 -1.63
N GLY A 181 6.39 13.14 -2.49
CA GLY A 181 6.57 13.10 -3.94
C GLY A 181 7.03 14.45 -4.50
N LYS A 182 8.33 14.65 -4.69
CA LYS A 182 8.80 15.65 -5.66
C LYS A 182 8.25 15.26 -7.03
N ARG A 183 7.63 16.21 -7.74
CA ARG A 183 7.10 16.01 -9.09
C ARG A 183 8.20 15.45 -10.01
N GLY A 184 8.12 14.16 -10.34
CA GLY A 184 9.07 13.47 -11.23
C GLY A 184 10.08 12.52 -10.57
N GLU A 185 10.09 12.35 -9.24
CA GLU A 185 10.87 11.28 -8.60
C GLU A 185 10.01 10.02 -8.33
N PRO A 186 10.54 8.80 -8.50
CA PRO A 186 9.81 7.58 -8.18
C PRO A 186 9.39 7.56 -6.71
N SER A 187 8.09 7.54 -6.44
CA SER A 187 7.59 7.18 -5.10
C SER A 187 7.46 5.66 -5.04
N GLY A 188 7.69 5.02 -3.89
CA GLY A 188 7.51 3.57 -3.78
C GLY A 188 6.06 3.13 -4.06
N PHE A 189 5.12 4.06 -3.93
CA PHE A 189 3.71 3.92 -4.27
C PHE A 189 3.42 4.22 -5.76
N ASN A 190 4.40 4.06 -6.66
CA ASN A 190 4.16 4.20 -8.11
C ASN A 190 3.11 3.20 -8.65
N SER A 191 2.88 2.08 -7.95
CA SER A 191 1.80 1.14 -8.25
C SER A 191 0.41 1.64 -7.86
N HIS A 192 0.33 2.61 -6.95
CA HIS A 192 -0.91 3.12 -6.37
C HIS A 192 -0.72 4.52 -5.77
N PRO A 193 -0.56 5.54 -6.64
CA PRO A 193 -0.19 6.88 -6.19
C PRO A 193 -1.29 7.50 -5.31
N PRO A 194 -0.92 8.25 -4.25
CA PRO A 194 -1.89 9.01 -3.48
C PRO A 194 -2.50 10.10 -4.38
N ASP A 195 -3.83 10.20 -4.38
CA ASP A 195 -4.55 11.24 -5.11
C ASP A 195 -5.55 11.97 -4.18
N GLU A 196 -5.92 13.20 -4.57
CA GLU A 196 -6.83 14.04 -3.78
C GLU A 196 -8.23 13.40 -3.60
N ARG A 197 -8.66 12.56 -4.55
CA ARG A 197 -9.95 11.89 -4.52
C ARG A 197 -9.98 10.84 -3.41
N ARG A 198 -8.92 10.03 -3.28
CA ARG A 198 -8.75 9.04 -2.23
C ARG A 198 -8.69 9.68 -0.85
N LEU A 199 -7.94 10.78 -0.71
CA LEU A 199 -7.92 11.55 0.55
C LEU A 199 -9.33 12.05 0.91
N LEU A 200 -10.06 12.63 -0.03
CA LEU A 200 -11.44 13.08 0.22
C LEU A 200 -12.37 11.91 0.57
N HIS A 201 -12.24 10.79 -0.12
CA HIS A 201 -13.01 9.56 0.14
C HIS A 201 -12.75 9.04 1.55
N LEU A 202 -11.49 8.80 1.90
CA LEU A 202 -11.05 8.38 3.23
C LEU A 202 -11.57 9.32 4.32
N ARG A 203 -11.43 10.62 4.13
CA ARG A 203 -11.94 11.63 5.07
C ARG A 203 -13.43 11.45 5.31
N ASN A 204 -14.22 11.35 4.25
CA ASN A 204 -15.67 11.20 4.35
C ASN A 204 -16.06 9.88 5.03
N GLU A 205 -15.37 8.79 4.70
CA GLU A 205 -15.63 7.48 5.29
C GLU A 205 -15.24 7.43 6.77
N ILE A 206 -14.08 7.98 7.14
CA ILE A 206 -13.65 8.10 8.54
C ILE A 206 -14.64 8.94 9.35
N LEU A 207 -15.16 10.04 8.80
CA LEU A 207 -16.16 10.88 9.48
C LEU A 207 -17.53 10.17 9.59
N SER A 208 -17.85 9.24 8.69
CA SER A 208 -19.06 8.44 8.76
C SER A 208 -19.00 7.45 9.94
N LEU A 209 -17.81 6.87 10.20
CA LEU A 209 -17.54 5.95 11.31
C LEU A 209 -17.30 6.68 12.64
N ASN A 210 -16.58 7.80 12.60
CA ASN A 210 -16.23 8.60 13.76
C ASN A 210 -16.37 10.11 13.45
N PRO A 211 -17.55 10.70 13.70
CA PRO A 211 -17.79 12.13 13.44
C PRO A 211 -16.90 13.10 14.24
N LYS A 212 -16.17 12.60 15.24
CA LYS A 212 -15.25 13.39 16.08
C LYS A 212 -13.78 13.23 15.68
N ALA A 213 -13.48 12.44 14.63
CA ALA A 213 -12.12 12.24 14.13
C ALA A 213 -11.42 13.59 13.85
N LYS A 214 -10.11 13.61 14.07
CA LYS A 214 -9.24 14.79 13.87
C LYS A 214 -8.19 14.45 12.83
N PHE A 215 -8.09 15.27 11.79
CA PHE A 215 -7.15 15.04 10.70
C PHE A 215 -5.92 15.94 10.86
N PRO A 216 -4.74 15.49 10.42
CA PRO A 216 -3.49 16.24 10.54
C PRO A 216 -3.49 17.59 9.79
N ASP A 217 -4.38 17.77 8.81
CA ASP A 217 -4.57 19.00 8.05
C ASP A 217 -5.80 19.82 8.46
N GLY A 218 -6.51 19.40 9.52
CA GLY A 218 -7.73 20.06 9.97
C GLY A 218 -8.93 19.89 9.04
N SER A 219 -8.87 18.95 8.10
CA SER A 219 -9.93 18.73 7.10
C SER A 219 -11.26 18.32 7.71
N GLU A 220 -11.36 17.92 8.99
CA GLU A 220 -12.65 17.65 9.64
C GLU A 220 -13.63 18.83 9.62
N LYS A 221 -13.14 20.07 9.48
CA LYS A 221 -13.95 21.29 9.58
C LYS A 221 -14.66 21.69 8.29
N GLY A 222 -14.32 21.06 7.16
CA GLY A 222 -14.96 21.31 5.86
C GLY A 222 -16.33 20.62 5.73
N ALA A 223 -17.18 21.10 4.81
CA ALA A 223 -18.36 20.32 4.41
C ALA A 223 -17.94 18.94 3.85
N VAL A 224 -18.77 17.91 4.02
CA VAL A 224 -18.60 16.64 3.31
C VAL A 224 -18.77 16.93 1.83
N GLN A 225 -17.69 16.88 1.06
CA GLN A 225 -17.72 17.08 -0.39
C GLN A 225 -17.79 15.70 -1.04
N GLN A 226 -18.72 15.48 -1.96
CA GLN A 226 -18.68 14.27 -2.77
C GLN A 226 -17.49 14.33 -3.73
N PRO A 227 -16.80 13.21 -3.99
CA PRO A 227 -15.77 13.16 -5.00
C PRO A 227 -16.36 13.58 -6.35
N GLN A 228 -15.79 14.60 -7.01
CA GLN A 228 -16.26 15.01 -8.34
C GLN A 228 -16.04 13.87 -9.34
N SER A 229 -17.11 13.34 -9.93
CA SER A 229 -17.03 12.47 -11.09
C SER A 229 -16.54 13.28 -12.28
N GLN A 230 -15.27 13.12 -12.66
CA GLN A 230 -14.84 13.58 -13.97
C GLN A 230 -15.35 12.59 -15.01
N SER A 231 -16.42 13.01 -15.70
CA SER A 231 -17.01 12.39 -16.87
C SER A 231 -15.96 12.11 -17.96
N ALA A 232 -15.70 10.83 -18.21
CA ALA A 232 -15.41 10.30 -19.55
C ALA A 232 -15.68 8.79 -19.60
N GLY A 233 -16.92 8.40 -19.90
CA GLY A 233 -17.19 7.20 -20.70
C GLY A 233 -17.33 5.83 -20.03
N GLU A 234 -17.71 5.72 -18.75
CA GLU A 234 -18.18 4.43 -18.20
C GLU A 234 -19.62 4.53 -17.68
N PRO A 235 -20.47 3.51 -17.94
CA PRO A 235 -21.85 3.54 -17.48
C PRO A 235 -21.88 3.56 -15.96
N GLU A 236 -22.42 4.65 -15.44
CA GLU A 236 -22.73 4.89 -14.03
C GLU A 236 -23.71 3.81 -13.55
N ASN A 237 -23.17 2.73 -13.00
CA ASN A 237 -23.96 1.69 -12.35
C ASN A 237 -23.34 1.32 -11.00
N THR A 238 -23.05 2.34 -10.19
CA THR A 238 -22.84 2.20 -8.75
C THR A 238 -23.76 3.18 -8.06
N VAL A 239 -24.98 2.72 -7.80
CA VAL A 239 -25.83 3.29 -6.74
C VAL A 239 -24.98 3.26 -5.47
N ALA A 240 -24.54 4.43 -5.00
CA ALA A 240 -24.01 4.59 -3.66
C ALA A 240 -25.06 4.02 -2.69
N LYS A 241 -24.83 2.80 -2.21
CA LYS A 241 -25.71 2.19 -1.22
C LYS A 241 -25.65 3.08 0.02
N LYS A 242 -26.81 3.61 0.42
CA LYS A 242 -27.00 4.16 1.77
C LYS A 242 -26.78 3.02 2.76
N GLY A 243 -25.59 2.96 3.32
CA GLY A 243 -25.12 1.92 4.23
C GLY A 243 -23.62 1.81 4.01
N GLY A 244 -22.84 2.20 5.02
CA GLY A 244 -21.38 2.18 4.97
C GLY A 244 -20.83 0.81 4.56
N TYR A 245 -19.57 0.79 4.12
CA TYR A 245 -18.92 -0.44 3.67
C TYR A 245 -19.06 -1.55 4.74
N ASP A 246 -19.70 -2.66 4.39
CA ASP A 246 -19.96 -3.77 5.32
C ASP A 246 -18.76 -4.72 5.31
N ILE A 247 -17.81 -4.45 6.21
CA ILE A 247 -16.58 -5.25 6.36
C ILE A 247 -16.88 -6.70 6.73
N ASP A 248 -17.97 -6.98 7.46
CA ASP A 248 -18.34 -8.35 7.84
C ASP A 248 -18.87 -9.12 6.63
N ALA A 249 -19.72 -8.50 5.81
CA ALA A 249 -20.16 -9.07 4.55
C ALA A 249 -19.02 -9.21 3.54
N ALA A 250 -18.04 -8.31 3.55
CA ALA A 250 -16.81 -8.46 2.76
C ALA A 250 -16.04 -9.71 3.20
N ILE A 251 -15.74 -9.84 4.50
CA ILE A 251 -15.04 -11.01 5.08
C ILE A 251 -15.80 -12.32 4.81
N GLU A 252 -17.13 -12.34 4.97
CA GLU A 252 -17.99 -13.50 4.69
C GLU A 252 -17.94 -13.93 3.21
N ARG A 253 -18.02 -12.97 2.29
CA ARG A 253 -17.90 -13.24 0.85
C ARG A 253 -16.53 -13.85 0.52
N MET A 254 -15.48 -13.31 1.11
CA MET A 254 -14.11 -13.79 0.91
C MET A 254 -13.92 -15.23 1.41
N LYS A 255 -14.43 -15.57 2.60
CA LYS A 255 -14.37 -16.95 3.13
C LYS A 255 -15.08 -17.95 2.21
N LYS A 256 -16.18 -17.54 1.58
CA LYS A 256 -16.91 -18.37 0.60
C LYS A 256 -16.12 -18.56 -0.70
N GLU A 257 -15.48 -17.50 -1.20
CA GLU A 257 -14.64 -17.58 -2.40
C GLU A 257 -13.40 -18.47 -2.20
N GLU A 258 -12.72 -18.34 -1.05
CA GLU A 258 -11.58 -19.18 -0.70
C GLU A 258 -11.97 -20.66 -0.57
N ALA A 259 -13.07 -20.95 0.13
CA ALA A 259 -13.60 -22.31 0.22
C ALA A 259 -13.99 -22.91 -1.15
N ALA A 260 -14.48 -22.07 -2.08
CA ALA A 260 -14.78 -22.50 -3.44
C ALA A 260 -13.51 -22.83 -4.24
N LYS A 261 -12.43 -22.05 -4.08
CA LYS A 261 -11.12 -22.31 -4.71
C LYS A 261 -10.50 -23.61 -4.22
N VAL A 262 -10.53 -23.87 -2.91
CA VAL A 262 -10.00 -25.12 -2.33
C VAL A 262 -10.75 -26.33 -2.91
N LYS A 263 -12.09 -26.29 -2.93
CA LYS A 263 -12.90 -27.36 -3.54
C LYS A 263 -12.61 -27.55 -5.03
N ALA A 264 -12.40 -26.46 -5.77
CA ALA A 264 -12.08 -26.54 -7.19
C ALA A 264 -10.66 -27.11 -7.44
N ALA A 265 -9.71 -26.87 -6.55
CA ALA A 265 -8.37 -27.46 -6.61
C ALA A 265 -8.41 -28.97 -6.32
N GLU A 266 -9.16 -29.38 -5.29
CA GLU A 266 -9.36 -30.79 -4.92
C GLU A 266 -10.08 -31.61 -6.00
N GLN A 267 -10.97 -30.99 -6.79
CA GLN A 267 -11.66 -31.66 -7.89
C GLN A 267 -10.80 -31.81 -9.17
N ASN A 268 -9.68 -31.09 -9.25
CA ASN A 268 -8.77 -31.09 -10.39
C ASN A 268 -7.41 -31.77 -10.06
N SER A 269 -7.30 -32.44 -8.90
CA SER A 269 -6.17 -33.28 -8.49
C SER A 269 -6.56 -34.75 -8.44
#